data_AF-B8DYR2-F1
#
_entry.id   AF-B8DYR2-F1
#
_cell.length_a   1.000
_cell.length_b   1.000
_cell.length_c   1.000
_cell.angle_alpha   90.00
_cell.angle_beta   90.00
_cell.angle_gamma   90.00
#
_symmetry.space_group_name_H-M   'P 1'
#
loop_
_entity.id
_entity.type
_entity.pdbx_description
1 polymer ?
#
loop_
_entity_poly.entity_id
_entity_poly.type
_entity_poly.pdbx_seq_one_letter_code
_entity_poly.pdbx_strand_id
1 'polypeptide(L)'
;MPSKIPHINRIISTYGSYAKPFLNWALEMAKIPPPWKHYFIALKFYWKREYFLSLAELEKALDKCNSNKTLYYLILTEKLSILSNINSREGNAIYEKLKREFPYIPSYVRNIASPSLLHYYATNFPSNLRKFRIWSNKYPLDPSSKTFILLGKAREEIKGKNIRKAISYYSEAFRTSLSIPHPTGIINSLNDASWYLKEKHPKFSLLLAKKAVYYSAWYREDLSYGFAVLDTLFEVQRINNDPSICETSMIIQHYYKSLPNSSGKYTKEHYKKLFEFSKKFCFNLEASFYENDGKRINIFENFQKSIEILNSMSKNKREILILSTFMSICNRKMLFPFISKNLKNILAYSESIKKIINLANKNFEIIRFLSYISTDHPFLKARKDLATKFLETLHPNKKEFFISFYLSLKEKEREFIDTFIRNYVRYDRDWNIKIHTPEEIIPFIKKFQLKELPSSLAYFSFEKRERREFDSLINHIYSLFID
;
A
#
# COMPACT_ATOMS: atom_id res chain seq x y z
N MET A 1 -3.69 34.33 0.27
CA MET A 1 -3.74 32.88 -0.01
C MET A 1 -3.28 31.98 1.18
N PRO A 2 -4.00 31.92 2.32
CA PRO A 2 -3.75 30.94 3.39
C PRO A 2 -4.68 29.70 3.37
N SER A 3 -5.71 29.67 2.52
CA SER A 3 -6.85 28.74 2.65
C SER A 3 -6.59 27.30 2.20
N LYS A 4 -5.56 27.02 1.36
CA LYS A 4 -5.36 25.69 0.77
C LYS A 4 -4.50 24.72 1.59
N ILE A 5 -3.52 25.24 2.34
CA ILE A 5 -2.58 24.39 3.10
C ILE A 5 -3.27 23.64 4.24
N PRO A 6 -4.16 24.27 5.04
CA PRO A 6 -4.92 23.55 6.07
C PRO A 6 -5.74 22.38 5.49
N HIS A 7 -6.31 22.54 4.28
CA HIS A 7 -7.11 21.50 3.62
C HIS A 7 -6.25 20.33 3.12
N ILE A 8 -5.13 20.62 2.44
CA ILE A 8 -4.18 19.59 1.99
C ILE A 8 -3.61 18.82 3.20
N ASN A 9 -3.23 19.55 4.25
CA ASN A 9 -2.72 18.92 5.46
C ASN A 9 -3.78 18.04 6.14
N ARG A 10 -5.06 18.43 6.09
CA ARG A 10 -6.16 17.60 6.59
C ARG A 10 -6.27 16.28 5.82
N ILE A 11 -6.16 16.31 4.49
CA ILE A 11 -6.11 15.09 3.66
C ILE A 11 -4.91 14.23 4.06
N ILE A 12 -3.71 14.83 4.14
CA ILE A 12 -2.47 14.13 4.49
C ILE A 12 -2.56 13.49 5.88
N SER A 13 -3.05 14.23 6.87
CA SER A 13 -3.15 13.75 8.26
C SER A 13 -4.22 12.67 8.40
N THR A 14 -5.32 12.75 7.64
CA THR A 14 -6.40 11.75 7.66
C THR A 14 -6.01 10.45 6.97
N TYR A 15 -5.30 10.52 5.84
CA TYR A 15 -5.04 9.34 5.01
C TYR A 15 -3.60 8.82 5.10
N GLY A 16 -2.69 9.54 5.77
CA GLY A 16 -1.28 9.17 5.92
C GLY A 16 -0.61 8.96 4.57
N SER A 17 0.21 7.91 4.44
CA SER A 17 0.94 7.61 3.20
C SER A 17 0.06 7.34 1.98
N TYR A 18 -1.23 7.06 2.15
CA TYR A 18 -2.17 7.00 1.03
C TYR A 18 -2.39 8.37 0.37
N ALA A 19 -2.11 9.46 1.08
CA ALA A 19 -2.16 10.82 0.53
C ALA A 19 -0.89 11.21 -0.26
N LYS A 20 -0.01 10.25 -0.62
CA LYS A 20 1.22 10.51 -1.39
C LYS A 20 1.01 11.42 -2.60
N PRO A 21 -0.03 11.23 -3.45
CA PRO A 21 -0.23 12.13 -4.59
C PRO A 21 -0.54 13.57 -4.19
N PHE A 22 -1.30 13.78 -3.11
CA PHE A 22 -1.60 15.12 -2.60
C PHE A 22 -0.34 15.79 -2.08
N LEU A 23 0.51 15.05 -1.37
CA LEU A 23 1.79 15.54 -0.88
C LEU A 23 2.72 15.93 -2.03
N ASN A 24 2.86 15.06 -3.04
CA ASN A 24 3.68 15.32 -4.22
C ASN A 24 3.15 16.52 -5.02
N TRP A 25 1.84 16.58 -5.26
CA TRP A 25 1.22 17.73 -5.92
C TRP A 25 1.46 19.03 -5.14
N ALA A 26 1.27 19.00 -3.82
CA ALA A 26 1.46 20.18 -2.98
C ALA A 26 2.91 20.69 -3.02
N LEU A 27 3.89 19.80 -2.90
CA LEU A 27 5.32 20.15 -2.92
C LEU A 27 5.78 20.77 -4.25
N GLU A 28 5.06 20.51 -5.34
CA GLU A 28 5.49 20.90 -6.69
C GLU A 28 4.65 22.02 -7.29
N MET A 29 3.34 22.02 -7.05
CA MET A 29 2.39 22.91 -7.70
C MET A 29 1.78 23.94 -6.75
N ALA A 30 1.78 23.68 -5.44
CA ALA A 30 1.22 24.61 -4.48
C ALA A 30 2.26 25.64 -4.02
N LYS A 31 1.82 26.89 -3.85
CA LYS A 31 2.61 27.94 -3.20
C LYS A 31 2.62 27.69 -1.68
N ILE A 32 3.62 26.97 -1.20
CA ILE A 32 3.75 26.57 0.21
C ILE A 32 4.86 27.39 0.91
N PRO A 33 4.59 27.99 2.09
CA PRO A 33 5.60 28.63 2.90
C PRO A 33 6.75 27.68 3.26
N PRO A 34 8.00 28.18 3.37
CA PRO A 34 9.17 27.35 3.67
C PRO A 34 9.02 26.34 4.83
N PRO A 35 8.49 26.69 6.02
CA PRO A 35 8.40 25.71 7.11
C PRO A 35 7.42 24.56 6.81
N TRP A 36 6.33 24.83 6.09
CA TRP A 36 5.40 23.77 5.64
C TRP A 36 6.02 22.87 4.58
N LYS A 37 6.85 23.43 3.69
CA LYS A 37 7.58 22.66 2.68
C LYS A 37 8.51 21.65 3.35
N HIS A 38 9.31 22.09 4.33
CA HIS A 38 10.19 21.20 5.10
C HIS A 38 9.40 20.12 5.85
N TYR A 39 8.29 20.47 6.51
CA TYR A 39 7.42 19.49 7.18
C TYR A 39 6.87 18.43 6.19
N PHE A 40 6.41 18.84 5.01
CA PHE A 40 5.91 17.93 3.99
C PHE A 40 7.00 17.01 3.40
N ILE A 41 8.22 17.53 3.22
CA ILE A 41 9.37 16.70 2.83
C ILE A 41 9.68 15.70 3.95
N ALA A 42 9.65 16.12 5.22
CA ALA A 42 9.87 15.23 6.35
C ALA A 42 8.85 14.08 6.40
N LEU A 43 7.56 14.33 6.14
CA LEU A 43 6.54 13.29 6.04
C LEU A 43 6.85 12.28 4.93
N LYS A 44 7.32 12.77 3.78
CA LYS A 44 7.74 11.90 2.66
C LYS A 44 8.86 10.95 3.06
N PHE A 45 9.88 11.46 3.74
CA PHE A 45 10.99 10.64 4.27
C PHE A 45 10.52 9.67 5.36
N TYR A 46 9.66 10.12 6.27
CA TYR A 46 9.10 9.27 7.32
C TYR A 46 8.31 8.09 6.73
N TRP A 47 7.51 8.34 5.70
CA TRP A 47 6.77 7.28 5.03
C TRP A 47 7.70 6.27 4.34
N LYS A 48 8.85 6.71 3.82
CA LYS A 48 9.93 5.86 3.29
C LYS A 48 10.82 5.22 4.37
N ARG A 49 10.54 5.49 5.65
CA ARG A 49 11.32 5.01 6.81
C ARG A 49 12.76 5.56 6.85
N GLU A 50 13.01 6.64 6.14
CA GLU A 50 14.27 7.40 6.15
C GLU A 50 14.26 8.36 7.36
N TYR A 51 14.25 7.78 8.57
CA TYR A 51 13.99 8.52 9.81
C TYR A 51 14.94 9.68 10.06
N PHE A 52 16.24 9.51 9.82
CA PHE A 52 17.23 10.56 10.05
C PHE A 52 17.09 11.73 9.07
N LEU A 53 16.79 11.46 7.80
CA LEU A 53 16.49 12.50 6.82
C LEU A 53 15.20 13.24 7.16
N SER A 54 14.19 12.50 7.65
CA SER A 54 12.95 13.08 8.16
C SER A 54 13.20 14.03 9.34
N LEU A 55 13.98 13.60 10.35
CA LEU A 55 14.36 14.45 11.49
C LEU A 55 15.10 15.72 11.05
N ALA A 56 16.06 15.60 10.13
CA ALA A 56 16.81 16.75 9.63
C ALA A 56 15.91 17.79 8.94
N GLU A 57 14.88 17.37 8.21
CA GLU A 57 13.89 18.28 7.63
C GLU A 57 12.93 18.87 8.69
N LEU A 58 12.60 18.12 9.75
CA LEU A 58 11.82 18.66 10.86
C LEU A 58 12.57 19.75 11.63
N GLU A 59 13.87 19.65 11.84
CA GLU A 59 14.67 20.73 12.46
C GLU A 59 14.62 22.00 11.60
N LYS A 60 14.85 21.89 10.29
CA LYS A 60 14.74 23.04 9.36
C LYS A 60 13.34 23.66 9.37
N ALA A 61 12.29 22.85 9.59
CA ALA A 61 10.93 23.34 9.73
C ALA A 61 10.74 24.08 11.07
N LEU A 62 11.26 23.53 12.18
CA LEU A 62 11.17 24.12 13.51
C LEU A 62 11.82 25.50 13.56
N ASP A 63 13.04 25.63 13.04
CA ASP A 63 13.81 26.89 13.01
C ASP A 63 13.05 28.06 12.35
N LYS A 64 12.10 27.73 11.46
CA LYS A 64 11.35 28.69 10.64
C LYS A 64 9.88 28.81 11.02
N CYS A 65 9.39 28.06 12.03
CA CYS A 65 7.95 27.96 12.33
C CYS A 65 7.47 28.81 13.53
N ASN A 66 8.31 29.70 14.07
CA ASN A 66 8.12 30.40 15.35
C ASN A 66 6.75 31.09 15.56
N SER A 67 6.05 31.51 14.49
CA SER A 67 4.72 32.15 14.58
C SER A 67 3.53 31.21 14.33
N ASN A 68 3.74 29.98 13.86
CA ASN A 68 2.67 29.05 13.48
C ASN A 68 2.51 27.91 14.51
N LYS A 69 1.70 28.15 15.55
CA LYS A 69 1.44 27.16 16.61
C LYS A 69 0.92 25.81 16.08
N THR A 70 0.09 25.82 15.04
CA THR A 70 -0.42 24.58 14.43
C THR A 70 0.70 23.75 13.86
N LEU A 71 1.56 24.35 13.02
CA LEU A 71 2.68 23.66 12.42
C LEU A 71 3.72 23.22 13.46
N TYR A 72 4.00 24.08 14.45
CA TYR A 72 4.90 23.77 15.55
C TYR A 72 4.54 22.46 16.26
N TYR A 73 3.28 22.31 16.68
CA TYR A 73 2.84 21.10 17.37
C TYR A 73 2.71 19.88 16.46
N LEU A 74 2.43 20.07 15.16
CA LEU A 74 2.50 18.99 14.17
C LEU A 74 3.92 18.44 14.04
N ILE A 75 4.92 19.33 13.95
CA ILE A 75 6.32 18.93 13.86
C ILE A 75 6.76 18.17 15.12
N LEU A 76 6.45 18.69 16.32
CA LEU A 76 6.78 17.99 17.57
C LEU A 76 6.12 16.60 17.66
N THR A 77 4.87 16.48 17.22
CA THR A 77 4.15 15.20 17.21
C THR A 77 4.78 14.19 16.25
N GLU A 78 5.20 14.65 15.07
CA GLU A 78 5.88 13.81 14.08
C GLU A 78 7.27 13.40 14.57
N LYS A 79 8.04 14.36 15.13
CA LYS A 79 9.37 14.11 15.72
C LYS A 79 9.28 13.05 16.83
N LEU A 80 8.27 13.14 17.71
CA LEU A 80 8.02 12.12 18.75
C LEU A 80 7.82 10.73 18.14
N SER A 81 7.03 10.65 17.06
CA SER A 81 6.73 9.39 16.37
C SER A 81 7.97 8.78 15.73
N ILE A 82 8.83 9.60 15.11
CA ILE A 82 10.10 9.17 14.52
C ILE A 82 11.07 8.67 15.59
N LEU A 83 11.25 9.45 16.67
CA LEU A 83 12.14 9.08 17.78
C LEU A 83 11.72 7.75 18.43
N SER A 84 10.42 7.48 18.51
CA SER A 84 9.90 6.18 18.97
C SER A 84 10.22 5.00 18.06
N ASN A 85 10.42 5.24 16.75
CA ASN A 85 10.73 4.18 15.79
C ASN A 85 12.22 3.84 15.76
N ILE A 86 13.08 4.80 16.10
CA ILE A 86 14.53 4.59 16.25
C ILE A 86 14.94 4.32 17.71
N ASN A 87 13.97 4.18 18.63
CA ASN A 87 14.18 3.95 20.06
C ASN A 87 15.10 5.00 20.73
N SER A 88 14.98 6.28 20.34
CA SER A 88 15.77 7.36 20.94
C SER A 88 15.10 7.91 22.20
N ARG A 89 15.90 8.09 23.27
CA ARG A 89 15.47 8.69 24.54
C ARG A 89 15.16 10.19 24.44
N GLU A 90 15.62 10.87 23.40
CA GLU A 90 15.28 12.27 23.14
C GLU A 90 13.76 12.49 23.07
N GLY A 91 13.01 11.46 22.67
CA GLY A 91 11.55 11.52 22.62
C GLY A 91 10.91 11.78 23.99
N ASN A 92 11.58 11.47 25.11
CA ASN A 92 11.06 11.70 26.45
C ASN A 92 10.84 13.20 26.74
N ALA A 93 11.78 14.05 26.32
CA ALA A 93 11.68 15.49 26.50
C ALA A 93 10.51 16.06 25.67
N ILE A 94 10.34 15.57 24.44
CA ILE A 94 9.23 15.97 23.56
C ILE A 94 7.90 15.48 24.13
N TYR A 95 7.85 14.24 24.63
CA TYR A 95 6.68 13.66 25.27
C TYR A 95 6.20 14.51 26.45
N GLU A 96 7.09 14.82 27.40
CA GLU A 96 6.73 15.63 28.57
C GLU A 96 6.34 17.07 28.19
N LYS A 97 6.99 17.65 27.17
CA LYS A 97 6.60 18.96 26.63
C LYS A 97 5.18 18.94 26.06
N LEU A 98 4.89 18.02 25.13
CA LEU A 98 3.58 17.89 24.50
C LEU A 98 2.49 17.57 25.52
N LYS A 99 2.79 16.75 26.54
CA LYS A 99 1.88 16.41 27.64
C LYS A 99 1.57 17.63 28.50
N ARG A 100 2.58 18.40 28.92
CA ARG A 100 2.41 19.62 29.73
C ARG A 100 1.64 20.70 28.97
N GLU A 101 1.95 20.88 27.70
CA GLU A 101 1.37 21.92 26.86
C GLU A 101 0.06 21.50 26.18
N PHE A 102 -0.39 20.26 26.37
CA PHE A 102 -1.55 19.69 25.70
C PHE A 102 -2.81 20.59 25.71
N PRO A 103 -3.18 21.27 26.83
CA PRO A 103 -4.33 22.18 26.84
C PRO A 103 -4.23 23.36 25.87
N TYR A 104 -3.01 23.78 25.52
CA TYR A 104 -2.71 24.92 24.66
C TYR A 104 -2.52 24.52 23.19
N ILE A 105 -2.49 23.22 22.88
CA ILE A 105 -2.36 22.71 21.51
C ILE A 105 -3.67 23.01 20.73
N PRO A 106 -3.59 23.53 19.48
CA PRO A 106 -4.77 23.73 18.64
C PRO A 106 -5.63 22.47 18.53
N SER A 107 -6.96 22.61 18.53
CA SER A 107 -7.91 21.47 18.56
C SER A 107 -7.64 20.43 17.47
N TYR A 108 -7.41 20.89 16.24
CA TYR A 108 -7.04 20.04 15.11
C TYR A 108 -5.78 19.19 15.39
N VAL A 109 -4.76 19.77 16.02
CA VAL A 109 -3.49 19.09 16.30
C VAL A 109 -3.60 18.17 17.51
N ARG A 110 -4.44 18.51 18.51
CA ARG A 110 -4.70 17.62 19.65
C ARG A 110 -5.20 16.25 19.23
N ASN A 111 -6.02 16.18 18.19
CA ASN A 111 -6.51 14.94 17.62
C ASN A 111 -5.35 14.06 17.12
N ILE A 112 -4.38 14.66 16.42
CA ILE A 112 -3.21 13.94 15.90
C ILE A 112 -2.21 13.59 17.02
N ALA A 113 -2.00 14.52 17.97
CA ALA A 113 -1.06 14.35 19.07
C ALA A 113 -1.49 13.31 20.10
N SER A 114 -2.80 13.15 20.35
CA SER A 114 -3.31 12.25 21.40
C SER A 114 -2.95 10.78 21.16
N PRO A 115 -3.20 10.19 19.97
CA PRO A 115 -2.74 8.84 19.65
C PRO A 115 -1.22 8.69 19.73
N SER A 116 -0.45 9.68 19.26
CA SER A 116 1.03 9.62 19.31
C SER A 116 1.55 9.62 20.74
N LEU A 117 1.00 10.44 21.63
CA LEU A 117 1.33 10.44 23.06
C LEU A 117 1.00 9.10 23.73
N LEU A 118 -0.18 8.54 23.46
CA LEU A 118 -0.57 7.22 23.98
C LEU A 118 0.35 6.11 23.47
N HIS A 119 0.68 6.14 22.17
CA HIS A 119 1.56 5.15 21.55
C HIS A 119 2.98 5.22 22.11
N TYR A 120 3.54 6.44 22.21
CA TYR A 120 4.86 6.66 22.78
C TYR A 120 4.91 6.16 24.23
N TYR A 121 3.88 6.48 25.02
CA TYR A 121 3.74 6.00 26.39
C TYR A 121 3.80 4.47 26.48
N ALA A 122 2.94 3.79 25.72
CA ALA A 122 2.80 2.34 25.75
C ALA A 122 4.03 1.56 25.23
N THR A 123 4.90 2.24 24.49
CA THR A 123 6.09 1.67 23.85
C THR A 123 7.35 1.87 24.70
N ASN A 124 7.53 3.06 25.30
CA ASN A 124 8.80 3.47 25.89
C ASN A 124 8.80 3.50 27.41
N PHE A 125 7.64 3.49 28.06
CA PHE A 125 7.56 3.59 29.52
C PHE A 125 7.06 2.29 30.16
N PRO A 126 7.62 1.91 31.33
CA PRO A 126 7.07 0.83 32.14
C PRO A 126 5.65 1.16 32.62
N SER A 127 4.85 0.13 32.89
CA SER A 127 3.41 0.23 33.20
C SER A 127 3.09 0.99 34.50
N ASN A 128 4.09 1.29 35.33
CA ASN A 128 3.96 1.93 36.64
C ASN A 128 4.02 3.47 36.63
N LEU A 129 4.28 4.10 35.47
CA LEU A 129 4.32 5.58 35.38
C LEU A 129 2.93 6.20 35.20
N ARG A 130 2.81 7.51 35.47
CA ARG A 130 1.52 8.21 35.31
C ARG A 130 1.22 8.41 33.82
N LYS A 131 0.34 7.56 33.29
CA LYS A 131 -0.17 7.60 31.91
C LYS A 131 -0.76 8.96 31.54
N PHE A 132 -0.53 9.39 30.30
CA PHE A 132 -1.25 10.52 29.69
C PHE A 132 -2.75 10.21 29.64
N ARG A 133 -3.56 11.05 30.29
CA ARG A 133 -5.02 10.90 30.35
C ARG A 133 -5.68 11.93 29.43
N ILE A 134 -6.57 11.44 28.57
CA ILE A 134 -7.41 12.28 27.71
C ILE A 134 -8.65 12.68 28.53
N TRP A 135 -8.59 13.85 29.18
CA TRP A 135 -9.66 14.37 30.03
C TRP A 135 -10.66 15.24 29.22
N SER A 136 -11.48 14.65 28.34
CA SER A 136 -12.80 15.21 28.00
C SER A 136 -13.59 14.32 27.03
N ASN A 137 -14.92 14.44 27.08
CA ASN A 137 -15.86 13.89 26.10
C ASN A 137 -15.78 14.58 24.72
N LYS A 138 -15.00 15.67 24.55
CA LYS A 138 -14.83 16.40 23.27
C LYS A 138 -13.74 15.83 22.35
N TYR A 139 -12.81 15.03 22.86
CA TYR A 139 -11.68 14.47 22.09
C TYR A 139 -11.97 13.16 21.33
N PRO A 140 -12.91 12.28 21.77
CA PRO A 140 -13.31 11.08 21.01
C PRO A 140 -14.08 11.33 19.71
N LEU A 141 -14.25 12.58 19.27
CA LEU A 141 -15.23 12.94 18.25
C LEU A 141 -14.76 12.73 16.81
N ASP A 142 -13.45 12.79 16.52
CA ASP A 142 -12.98 12.48 15.17
C ASP A 142 -12.77 10.95 15.00
N PRO A 143 -13.36 10.33 13.97
CA PRO A 143 -13.28 8.88 13.80
C PRO A 143 -11.85 8.34 13.55
N SER A 144 -10.93 9.15 13.02
CA SER A 144 -9.53 8.75 12.82
C SER A 144 -8.82 8.59 14.17
N SER A 145 -8.88 9.60 15.05
CA SER A 145 -8.28 9.48 16.38
C SER A 145 -8.94 8.40 17.22
N LYS A 146 -10.28 8.28 17.15
CA LYS A 146 -11.01 7.20 17.83
C LYS A 146 -10.45 5.82 17.47
N THR A 147 -10.18 5.59 16.18
CA THR A 147 -9.58 4.34 15.69
C THR A 147 -8.27 4.02 16.41
N PHE A 148 -7.31 4.95 16.45
CA PHE A 148 -6.00 4.67 17.04
C PHE A 148 -6.04 4.56 18.57
N ILE A 149 -6.97 5.26 19.24
CA ILE A 149 -7.25 5.08 20.67
C ILE A 149 -7.77 3.66 20.93
N LEU A 150 -8.70 3.16 20.12
CA LEU A 150 -9.22 1.80 20.25
C LEU A 150 -8.13 0.75 20.02
N LEU A 151 -7.24 0.94 19.04
CA LEU A 151 -6.07 0.08 18.84
C LEU A 151 -5.15 0.06 20.06
N GLY A 152 -4.90 1.23 20.66
CA GLY A 152 -4.15 1.35 21.92
C GLY A 152 -4.78 0.54 23.05
N LYS A 153 -6.10 0.71 23.26
CA LYS A 153 -6.87 -0.05 24.27
C LYS A 153 -6.83 -1.56 24.01
N ALA A 154 -6.94 -1.98 22.75
CA ALA A 154 -6.88 -3.40 22.39
C ALA A 154 -5.54 -4.02 22.81
N ARG A 155 -4.41 -3.33 22.54
CA ARG A 155 -3.07 -3.78 22.94
C ARG A 155 -2.91 -3.84 24.46
N GLU A 156 -3.52 -2.91 25.20
CA GLU A 156 -3.54 -2.95 26.67
C GLU A 156 -4.28 -4.17 27.20
N GLU A 157 -5.46 -4.48 26.65
CA GLU A 157 -6.21 -5.69 27.01
C GLU A 157 -5.46 -6.98 26.63
N ILE A 158 -4.72 -7.01 25.51
CA ILE A 158 -3.83 -8.13 25.16
C ILE A 158 -2.73 -8.30 26.22
N LYS A 159 -2.05 -7.22 26.64
CA LYS A 159 -1.04 -7.27 27.72
C LYS A 159 -1.65 -7.78 29.02
N GLY A 160 -2.89 -7.37 29.33
CA GLY A 160 -3.68 -7.85 30.46
C GLY A 160 -4.30 -9.24 30.27
N LYS A 161 -3.99 -9.97 29.18
CA LYS A 161 -4.51 -11.29 28.82
C LYS A 161 -6.05 -11.35 28.63
N ASN A 162 -6.72 -10.21 28.46
CA ASN A 162 -8.16 -10.10 28.22
C ASN A 162 -8.49 -10.11 26.72
N ILE A 163 -8.40 -11.30 26.11
CA ILE A 163 -8.51 -11.48 24.66
C ILE A 163 -9.88 -11.06 24.11
N ARG A 164 -10.97 -11.40 24.80
CA ARG A 164 -12.34 -11.09 24.34
C ARG A 164 -12.53 -9.58 24.19
N LYS A 165 -12.06 -8.80 25.17
CA LYS A 165 -12.17 -7.35 25.14
C LYS A 165 -11.21 -6.72 24.12
N ALA A 166 -10.01 -7.27 23.95
CA ALA A 166 -9.10 -6.86 22.88
C ALA A 166 -9.73 -7.04 21.49
N ILE A 167 -10.35 -8.20 21.20
CA ILE A 167 -11.05 -8.47 19.94
C ILE A 167 -12.19 -7.46 19.71
N SER A 168 -12.94 -7.13 20.75
CA SER A 168 -14.00 -6.12 20.67
C SER A 168 -13.45 -4.76 20.24
N TYR A 169 -12.34 -4.30 20.85
CA TYR A 169 -11.72 -3.03 20.48
C TYR A 169 -11.13 -3.04 19.07
N TYR A 170 -10.46 -4.12 18.64
CA TYR A 170 -10.00 -4.24 17.25
C TYR A 170 -11.16 -4.21 16.25
N SER A 171 -12.27 -4.86 16.57
CA SER A 171 -13.46 -4.89 15.73
C SER A 171 -14.12 -3.51 15.63
N GLU A 172 -14.22 -2.77 16.73
CA GLU A 172 -14.73 -1.40 16.73
C GLU A 172 -13.80 -0.45 15.96
N ALA A 173 -12.48 -0.58 16.11
CA ALA A 173 -11.49 0.20 15.37
C ALA A 173 -11.61 -0.05 13.86
N PHE A 174 -11.75 -1.31 13.45
CA PHE A 174 -11.94 -1.69 12.06
C PHE A 174 -13.23 -1.09 11.47
N ARG A 175 -14.37 -1.21 12.17
CA ARG A 175 -15.65 -0.63 11.73
C ARG A 175 -15.58 0.89 11.62
N THR A 176 -14.99 1.55 12.61
CA THR A 176 -14.78 3.01 12.60
C THR A 176 -13.89 3.42 11.42
N SER A 177 -12.84 2.65 11.11
CA SER A 177 -11.95 2.95 9.98
C SER A 177 -12.64 2.78 8.62
N LEU A 178 -13.54 1.81 8.49
CA LEU A 178 -14.32 1.58 7.28
C LEU A 178 -15.31 2.72 6.99
N SER A 179 -15.92 3.32 8.02
CA SER A 179 -16.87 4.43 7.84
C SER A 179 -16.21 5.72 7.37
N ILE A 180 -14.90 5.87 7.58
CA ILE A 180 -14.09 7.01 7.11
C ILE A 180 -12.92 6.53 6.23
N PRO A 181 -13.20 5.70 5.22
CA PRO A 181 -12.30 4.71 4.58
C PRO A 181 -10.80 4.99 4.78
N HIS A 182 -10.32 4.69 5.98
CA HIS A 182 -9.01 5.13 6.49
C HIS A 182 -8.03 3.97 6.34
N PRO A 183 -7.15 3.96 5.33
CA PRO A 183 -6.38 2.77 4.98
C PRO A 183 -5.53 2.26 6.14
N THR A 184 -4.79 3.15 6.80
CA THR A 184 -3.94 2.79 7.94
C THR A 184 -4.74 2.23 9.11
N GLY A 185 -5.91 2.79 9.43
CA GLY A 185 -6.79 2.28 10.49
C GLY A 185 -7.34 0.90 10.19
N ILE A 186 -7.84 0.69 8.96
CA ILE A 186 -8.33 -0.60 8.46
C ILE A 186 -7.23 -1.66 8.57
N ILE A 187 -6.07 -1.36 8.00
CA ILE A 187 -4.93 -2.29 7.91
C ILE A 187 -4.40 -2.63 9.31
N ASN A 188 -4.16 -1.63 10.16
CA ASN A 188 -3.60 -1.87 11.49
C ASN A 188 -4.58 -2.64 12.40
N SER A 189 -5.89 -2.39 12.29
CA SER A 189 -6.90 -3.13 13.06
C SER A 189 -6.87 -4.63 12.75
N LEU A 190 -6.74 -4.99 11.47
CA LEU A 190 -6.66 -6.37 11.03
C LEU A 190 -5.30 -7.00 11.34
N ASN A 191 -4.22 -6.27 11.06
CA ASN A 191 -2.85 -6.75 11.23
C ASN A 191 -2.53 -7.04 12.69
N ASP A 192 -2.79 -6.08 13.58
CA ASP A 192 -2.52 -6.25 15.01
C ASP A 192 -3.34 -7.39 15.61
N ALA A 193 -4.64 -7.44 15.30
CA ALA A 193 -5.50 -8.53 15.76
C ALA A 193 -4.97 -9.88 15.29
N SER A 194 -4.56 -10.00 14.01
CA SER A 194 -3.96 -11.22 13.49
C SER A 194 -2.68 -11.60 14.24
N TRP A 195 -1.76 -10.64 14.41
CA TRP A 195 -0.45 -10.85 15.05
C TRP A 195 -0.55 -11.35 16.49
N TYR A 196 -1.46 -10.77 17.29
CA TYR A 196 -1.62 -11.13 18.70
C TYR A 196 -2.47 -12.39 18.91
N LEU A 197 -3.31 -12.76 17.96
CA LEU A 197 -4.17 -13.94 18.07
C LEU A 197 -3.59 -15.20 17.42
N LYS A 198 -2.48 -15.09 16.67
CA LYS A 198 -1.98 -16.18 15.78
C LYS A 198 -1.74 -17.51 16.48
N GLU A 199 -1.26 -17.49 17.72
CA GLU A 199 -0.98 -18.72 18.48
C GLU A 199 -2.28 -19.37 19.02
N LYS A 200 -3.27 -18.55 19.39
CA LYS A 200 -4.51 -19.02 20.04
C LYS A 200 -5.65 -19.31 19.06
N HIS A 201 -5.69 -18.55 17.96
CA HIS A 201 -6.72 -18.63 16.93
C HIS A 201 -6.11 -18.57 15.53
N PRO A 202 -5.26 -19.53 15.14
CA PRO A 202 -4.44 -19.45 13.93
C PRO A 202 -5.25 -19.29 12.64
N LYS A 203 -6.36 -20.02 12.48
CA LYS A 203 -7.24 -19.92 11.29
C LYS A 203 -7.92 -18.55 11.19
N PHE A 204 -8.35 -18.00 12.32
CA PHE A 204 -8.95 -16.67 12.37
C PHE A 204 -7.90 -15.59 12.07
N SER A 205 -6.70 -15.71 12.64
CA SER A 205 -5.58 -14.83 12.31
C SER A 205 -5.22 -14.89 10.82
N LEU A 206 -5.30 -16.05 10.17
CA LEU A 206 -5.03 -16.17 8.74
C LEU A 206 -6.05 -15.38 7.91
N LEU A 207 -7.34 -15.47 8.26
CA LEU A 207 -8.39 -14.67 7.63
C LEU A 207 -8.13 -13.16 7.79
N LEU A 208 -7.75 -12.72 8.99
CA LEU A 208 -7.46 -11.31 9.27
C LEU A 208 -6.20 -10.83 8.53
N ALA A 209 -5.12 -11.62 8.51
CA ALA A 209 -3.88 -11.29 7.80
C ALA A 209 -4.12 -11.18 6.30
N LYS A 210 -4.87 -12.14 5.71
CA LYS A 210 -5.23 -12.10 4.29
C LYS A 210 -6.00 -10.82 3.96
N LYS A 211 -6.98 -10.43 4.79
CA LYS A 211 -7.70 -9.16 4.63
C LYS A 211 -6.79 -7.94 4.78
N ALA A 212 -5.86 -7.95 5.74
CA ALA A 212 -4.93 -6.84 5.95
C ALA A 212 -4.02 -6.61 4.72
N VAL A 213 -3.50 -7.70 4.13
CA VAL A 213 -2.69 -7.63 2.90
C VAL A 213 -3.52 -7.20 1.70
N TYR A 214 -4.76 -7.70 1.57
CA TYR A 214 -5.67 -7.26 0.52
C TYR A 214 -5.89 -5.75 0.58
N TYR A 215 -6.29 -5.20 1.74
CA TYR A 215 -6.48 -3.76 1.89
C TYR A 215 -5.19 -2.96 1.72
N SER A 216 -4.05 -3.51 2.13
CA SER A 216 -2.75 -2.86 1.91
C SER A 216 -2.44 -2.69 0.43
N ALA A 217 -2.64 -3.74 -0.37
CA ALA A 217 -2.42 -3.73 -1.82
C ALA A 217 -3.52 -2.95 -2.58
N TRP A 218 -4.74 -2.95 -2.04
CA TRP A 218 -5.86 -2.16 -2.54
C TRP A 218 -5.55 -0.67 -2.42
N TYR A 219 -5.09 -0.20 -1.26
CA TYR A 219 -4.85 1.22 -1.06
C TYR A 219 -3.43 1.68 -1.46
N ARG A 220 -2.41 0.81 -1.44
CA ARG A 220 -1.02 1.22 -1.69
C ARG A 220 -0.41 0.42 -2.83
N GLU A 221 0.30 1.13 -3.70
CA GLU A 221 1.09 0.48 -4.75
C GLU A 221 2.35 -0.18 -4.21
N ASP A 222 3.02 0.51 -3.29
CA ASP A 222 4.26 0.04 -2.68
C ASP A 222 3.99 -0.47 -1.26
N LEU A 223 4.19 -1.77 -1.05
CA LEU A 223 4.03 -2.40 0.26
C LEU A 223 5.22 -2.19 1.18
N SER A 224 6.32 -1.57 0.74
CA SER A 224 7.43 -1.17 1.63
C SER A 224 6.91 -0.26 2.77
N TYR A 225 5.94 0.60 2.48
CA TYR A 225 5.24 1.48 3.44
C TYR A 225 4.41 0.73 4.49
N GLY A 226 4.16 -0.57 4.30
CA GLY A 226 3.32 -1.41 5.16
C GLY A 226 3.92 -2.78 5.41
N PHE A 227 5.24 -2.96 5.32
CA PHE A 227 5.88 -4.28 5.27
C PHE A 227 5.50 -5.24 6.41
N ALA A 228 5.10 -4.70 7.57
CA ALA A 228 4.60 -5.47 8.72
C ALA A 228 3.41 -6.40 8.39
N VAL A 229 2.60 -6.05 7.39
CA VAL A 229 1.48 -6.93 6.96
C VAL A 229 1.97 -8.18 6.23
N LEU A 230 3.10 -8.09 5.54
CA LEU A 230 3.73 -9.24 4.89
C LEU A 230 4.38 -10.15 5.92
N ASP A 231 5.05 -9.57 6.91
CA ASP A 231 5.60 -10.30 8.06
C ASP A 231 4.51 -11.07 8.81
N THR A 232 3.42 -10.39 9.15
CA THR A 232 2.27 -11.01 9.84
C THR A 232 1.63 -12.11 9.00
N LEU A 233 1.41 -11.88 7.70
CA LEU A 233 0.84 -12.90 6.82
C LEU A 233 1.77 -14.12 6.72
N PHE A 234 3.07 -13.91 6.52
CA PHE A 234 4.05 -14.99 6.39
C PHE A 234 4.09 -15.88 7.64
N GLU A 235 4.19 -15.29 8.83
CA GLU A 235 4.21 -16.06 10.08
C GLU A 235 2.91 -16.83 10.31
N VAL A 236 1.77 -16.20 10.01
CA VAL A 236 0.46 -16.86 10.20
C VAL A 236 0.23 -17.96 9.17
N GLN A 237 0.65 -17.79 7.92
CA GLN A 237 0.62 -18.85 6.90
C GLN A 237 1.48 -20.04 7.33
N ARG A 238 2.67 -19.78 7.89
CA ARG A 238 3.56 -20.83 8.41
C ARG A 238 2.88 -21.65 9.50
N ILE A 239 2.23 -21.00 10.47
CA ILE A 239 1.49 -21.67 11.55
C ILE A 239 0.33 -22.52 10.99
N ASN A 240 -0.31 -22.07 9.91
CA ASN A 240 -1.46 -22.76 9.31
C ASN A 240 -1.09 -23.72 8.17
N ASN A 241 0.19 -23.88 7.82
CA ASN A 241 0.65 -24.60 6.62
C ASN A 241 -0.07 -24.13 5.34
N ASP A 242 -0.33 -22.83 5.20
CA ASP A 242 -1.06 -22.28 4.05
C ASP A 242 -0.14 -22.24 2.81
N PRO A 243 -0.56 -22.85 1.68
CA PRO A 243 0.31 -23.01 0.50
C PRO A 243 0.62 -21.70 -0.20
N SER A 244 -0.14 -20.62 0.05
CA SER A 244 0.10 -19.31 -0.56
C SER A 244 1.30 -18.56 0.07
N ILE A 245 2.00 -19.18 1.02
CA ILE A 245 3.27 -18.69 1.58
C ILE A 245 4.35 -18.55 0.51
N CYS A 246 4.28 -19.32 -0.59
CA CYS A 246 5.19 -19.19 -1.72
C CYS A 246 5.08 -17.81 -2.37
N GLU A 247 3.86 -17.38 -2.73
CA GLU A 247 3.60 -16.06 -3.29
C GLU A 247 3.96 -14.95 -2.29
N THR A 248 3.62 -15.13 -1.00
CA THR A 248 3.99 -14.16 0.04
C THR A 248 5.50 -13.98 0.12
N SER A 249 6.27 -15.06 0.03
CA SER A 249 7.73 -15.03 0.04
C SER A 249 8.29 -14.29 -1.18
N MET A 250 7.74 -14.55 -2.36
CA MET A 250 8.12 -13.82 -3.59
C MET A 250 7.87 -12.30 -3.46
N ILE A 251 6.76 -11.92 -2.83
CA ILE A 251 6.41 -10.51 -2.59
C ILE A 251 7.33 -9.87 -1.53
N ILE A 252 7.67 -10.60 -0.47
CA ILE A 252 8.68 -10.19 0.53
C ILE A 252 10.02 -9.92 -0.17
N GLN A 253 10.50 -10.85 -1.02
CA GLN A 253 11.75 -10.69 -1.75
C GLN A 253 11.75 -9.45 -2.66
N HIS A 254 10.61 -9.13 -3.27
CA HIS A 254 10.47 -7.95 -4.11
C HIS A 254 10.54 -6.65 -3.30
N TYR A 255 9.68 -6.49 -2.30
CA TYR A 255 9.56 -5.22 -1.56
C TYR A 255 10.67 -5.00 -0.52
N TYR A 256 11.36 -6.05 -0.06
CA TYR A 256 12.49 -5.90 0.86
C TYR A 256 13.60 -5.05 0.25
N LYS A 257 13.80 -5.12 -1.07
CA LYS A 257 14.80 -4.33 -1.80
C LYS A 257 14.58 -2.81 -1.64
N SER A 258 13.32 -2.40 -1.55
CA SER A 258 12.88 -1.01 -1.42
C SER A 258 12.91 -0.47 0.02
N LEU A 259 13.15 -1.32 1.02
CA LEU A 259 13.32 -0.87 2.40
C LEU A 259 14.66 -0.11 2.57
N PRO A 260 14.72 0.91 3.46
CA PRO A 260 15.96 1.66 3.66
C PRO A 260 17.01 0.83 4.40
N ASN A 261 18.28 1.14 4.13
CA ASN A 261 19.46 0.54 4.78
C ASN A 261 19.74 1.14 6.18
N SER A 262 18.79 1.86 6.78
CA SER A 262 18.96 2.51 8.09
C SER A 262 18.60 1.59 9.25
N SER A 263 18.90 2.04 10.47
CA SER A 263 18.46 1.40 11.71
C SER A 263 17.05 1.83 12.12
N GLY A 264 16.45 1.03 13.00
CA GLY A 264 15.12 1.29 13.58
C GLY A 264 14.04 0.32 13.08
N LYS A 265 12.80 0.56 13.50
CA LYS A 265 11.66 -0.27 13.11
C LYS A 265 11.38 -0.17 11.62
N TYR A 266 10.96 -1.28 11.01
CA TYR A 266 10.51 -1.35 9.62
C TYR A 266 11.59 -1.08 8.55
N THR A 267 12.87 -1.25 8.88
CA THR A 267 13.99 -1.13 7.92
C THR A 267 14.46 -2.50 7.43
N LYS A 268 15.47 -2.53 6.54
CA LYS A 268 16.10 -3.81 6.14
C LYS A 268 16.70 -4.56 7.31
N GLU A 269 17.36 -3.84 8.22
CA GLU A 269 17.95 -4.44 9.43
C GLU A 269 16.87 -5.17 10.24
N HIS A 270 15.73 -4.52 10.46
CA HIS A 270 14.59 -5.08 11.21
C HIS A 270 14.08 -6.38 10.58
N TYR A 271 13.95 -6.43 9.25
CA TYR A 271 13.35 -7.57 8.53
C TYR A 271 14.34 -8.55 7.94
N LYS A 272 15.65 -8.42 8.22
CA LYS A 272 16.70 -9.26 7.62
C LYS A 272 16.43 -10.76 7.85
N LYS A 273 16.04 -11.14 9.07
CA LYS A 273 15.75 -12.54 9.42
C LYS A 273 14.57 -13.10 8.61
N LEU A 274 13.47 -12.36 8.54
CA LEU A 274 12.30 -12.73 7.73
C LEU A 274 12.68 -12.87 6.26
N PHE A 275 13.42 -11.90 5.72
CA PHE A 275 13.86 -11.91 4.33
C PHE A 275 14.68 -13.17 4.00
N GLU A 276 15.69 -13.49 4.81
CA GLU A 276 16.50 -14.70 4.59
C GLU A 276 15.69 -15.99 4.73
N PHE A 277 14.80 -16.05 5.73
CA PHE A 277 13.99 -17.24 5.96
C PHE A 277 12.94 -17.47 4.85
N SER A 278 12.34 -16.39 4.32
CA SER A 278 11.35 -16.48 3.25
C SER A 278 11.89 -17.09 1.95
N LYS A 279 13.22 -17.02 1.70
CA LYS A 279 13.85 -17.61 0.50
C LYS A 279 13.60 -19.11 0.38
N LYS A 280 13.46 -19.82 1.50
CA LYS A 280 13.20 -21.27 1.54
C LYS A 280 11.86 -21.66 0.89
N PHE A 281 10.91 -20.73 0.89
CA PHE A 281 9.56 -20.96 0.38
C PHE A 281 9.38 -20.52 -1.07
N CYS A 282 10.30 -19.73 -1.63
CA CYS A 282 10.25 -19.31 -3.03
C CYS A 282 10.28 -20.52 -3.98
N PHE A 283 9.54 -20.42 -5.09
CA PHE A 283 9.64 -21.41 -6.16
C PHE A 283 11.02 -21.33 -6.81
N ASN A 284 11.78 -22.42 -6.80
CA ASN A 284 13.09 -22.45 -7.45
C ASN A 284 12.91 -22.85 -8.92
N LEU A 285 13.22 -21.94 -9.84
CA LEU A 285 13.09 -22.17 -11.29
C LEU A 285 14.14 -23.14 -11.84
N GLU A 286 15.28 -23.30 -11.16
CA GLU A 286 16.43 -24.10 -11.59
C GLU A 286 16.49 -25.47 -10.91
N ALA A 287 15.69 -25.66 -9.85
CA ALA A 287 15.64 -26.88 -9.07
C ALA A 287 15.02 -28.07 -9.84
N SER A 288 15.47 -29.27 -9.48
CA SER A 288 14.91 -30.53 -9.93
C SER A 288 13.41 -30.66 -9.58
N PHE A 289 12.70 -31.61 -10.21
CA PHE A 289 11.27 -31.83 -9.97
C PHE A 289 10.97 -32.07 -8.48
N TYR A 290 11.79 -32.89 -7.81
CA TYR A 290 11.62 -33.31 -6.42
C TYR A 290 11.74 -32.16 -5.40
N GLU A 291 12.57 -31.15 -5.68
CA GLU A 291 12.78 -30.01 -4.78
C GLU A 291 11.59 -29.02 -4.72
N ASN A 292 10.66 -29.10 -5.68
CA ASN A 292 9.48 -28.24 -5.75
C ASN A 292 8.16 -29.01 -5.67
N ASP A 293 8.16 -30.30 -5.33
CA ASP A 293 7.03 -31.21 -5.59
C ASP A 293 5.68 -30.68 -5.06
N GLY A 294 5.60 -30.33 -3.78
CA GLY A 294 4.39 -29.73 -3.19
C GLY A 294 3.97 -28.38 -3.81
N LYS A 295 4.93 -27.56 -4.26
CA LYS A 295 4.64 -26.27 -4.93
C LYS A 295 4.08 -26.49 -6.33
N ARG A 296 4.60 -27.49 -7.06
CA ARG A 296 4.13 -27.87 -8.40
C ARG A 296 2.70 -28.42 -8.35
N ILE A 297 2.39 -29.28 -7.38
CA ILE A 297 1.02 -29.81 -7.18
C ILE A 297 0.02 -28.67 -7.03
N ASN A 298 0.27 -27.72 -6.12
CA ASN A 298 -0.61 -26.55 -5.93
C ASN A 298 -0.71 -25.68 -7.21
N ILE A 299 0.37 -25.54 -7.99
CA ILE A 299 0.32 -24.84 -9.29
C ILE A 299 -0.62 -25.55 -10.26
N PHE A 300 -0.55 -26.88 -10.37
CA PHE A 300 -1.40 -27.65 -11.27
C PHE A 300 -2.87 -27.63 -10.86
N GLU A 301 -3.17 -27.78 -9.57
CA GLU A 301 -4.53 -27.66 -9.04
C GLU A 301 -5.14 -26.29 -9.33
N ASN A 302 -4.38 -25.22 -9.08
CA ASN A 302 -4.83 -23.86 -9.38
C ASN A 302 -4.96 -23.64 -10.89
N PHE A 303 -4.07 -24.21 -11.70
CA PHE A 303 -4.20 -24.15 -13.16
C PHE A 303 -5.50 -24.82 -13.64
N GLN A 304 -5.85 -26.00 -13.14
CA GLN A 304 -7.12 -26.66 -13.48
C GLN A 304 -8.33 -25.80 -13.14
N LYS A 305 -8.38 -25.26 -11.92
CA LYS A 305 -9.43 -24.30 -11.50
C LYS A 305 -9.47 -23.07 -12.42
N SER A 306 -8.32 -22.53 -12.81
CA SER A 306 -8.24 -21.40 -13.73
C SER A 306 -8.83 -21.73 -15.11
N ILE A 307 -8.60 -22.94 -15.62
CA ILE A 307 -9.17 -23.39 -16.89
C ILE A 307 -10.70 -23.52 -16.80
N GLU A 308 -11.23 -24.07 -15.71
CA GLU A 308 -12.68 -24.14 -15.46
C GLU A 308 -13.33 -22.74 -15.44
N ILE A 309 -12.72 -21.81 -14.68
CA ILE A 309 -13.15 -20.40 -14.62
C ILE A 309 -13.16 -19.80 -16.02
N LEU A 310 -12.07 -19.92 -16.77
CA LEU A 310 -11.98 -19.35 -18.11
C LEU A 310 -13.00 -19.98 -19.08
N ASN A 311 -13.23 -21.29 -18.99
CA ASN A 311 -14.16 -21.99 -19.87
C ASN A 311 -15.61 -21.47 -19.73
N SER A 312 -16.01 -21.09 -18.51
CA SER A 312 -17.33 -20.51 -18.22
C SER A 312 -17.54 -19.07 -18.71
N MET A 313 -16.49 -18.41 -19.22
CA MET A 313 -16.53 -16.98 -19.57
C MET A 313 -16.56 -16.73 -21.08
N SER A 314 -17.10 -15.57 -21.49
CA SER A 314 -16.98 -15.07 -22.86
C SER A 314 -15.54 -14.65 -23.19
N LYS A 315 -15.17 -14.59 -24.48
CA LYS A 315 -13.85 -14.14 -24.96
C LYS A 315 -13.39 -12.85 -24.27
N ASN A 316 -14.22 -11.81 -24.30
CA ASN A 316 -13.86 -10.50 -23.74
C ASN A 316 -13.61 -10.57 -22.22
N LYS A 317 -14.38 -11.38 -21.49
CA LYS A 317 -14.16 -11.58 -20.05
C LYS A 317 -12.87 -12.36 -19.77
N ARG A 318 -12.55 -13.38 -20.59
CA ARG A 318 -11.28 -14.12 -20.50
C ARG A 318 -10.09 -13.19 -20.73
N GLU A 319 -10.15 -12.35 -21.76
CA GLU A 319 -9.08 -11.41 -22.10
C GLU A 319 -8.83 -10.43 -20.94
N ILE A 320 -9.89 -9.81 -20.39
CA ILE A 320 -9.79 -8.93 -19.22
C ILE A 320 -9.18 -9.67 -18.03
N LEU A 321 -9.61 -10.91 -17.76
CA LEU A 321 -9.13 -11.67 -16.60
C LEU A 321 -7.66 -12.08 -16.74
N ILE A 322 -7.23 -12.54 -17.92
CA ILE A 322 -5.83 -12.90 -18.18
C ILE A 322 -4.96 -11.64 -18.09
N LEU A 323 -5.38 -10.54 -18.72
CA LEU A 323 -4.62 -9.29 -18.73
C LEU A 323 -4.52 -8.67 -17.34
N SER A 324 -5.62 -8.58 -16.59
CA SER A 324 -5.61 -8.08 -15.22
C SER A 324 -4.79 -8.95 -14.28
N THR A 325 -4.76 -10.28 -14.49
CA THR A 325 -3.86 -11.19 -13.77
C THR A 325 -2.41 -10.86 -14.07
N PHE A 326 -2.04 -10.65 -15.35
CA PHE A 326 -0.70 -10.20 -15.72
C PHE A 326 -0.35 -8.86 -15.06
N MET A 327 -1.22 -7.85 -15.15
CA MET A 327 -1.03 -6.53 -14.54
C MET A 327 -0.86 -6.61 -13.01
N SER A 328 -1.41 -7.64 -12.35
CA SER A 328 -1.34 -7.81 -10.89
C SER A 328 0.04 -8.26 -10.38
N ILE A 329 0.83 -8.95 -11.20
CA ILE A 329 2.08 -9.59 -10.78
C ILE A 329 3.21 -8.55 -10.69
N CYS A 330 4.00 -8.57 -9.61
CA CYS A 330 5.23 -7.79 -9.49
C CYS A 330 6.44 -8.58 -9.99
N ASN A 331 7.49 -7.90 -10.46
CA ASN A 331 8.75 -8.52 -10.90
C ASN A 331 8.57 -9.56 -12.03
N ARG A 332 7.63 -9.31 -12.95
CA ARG A 332 7.26 -10.25 -14.02
C ARG A 332 8.41 -10.61 -14.93
N LYS A 333 9.28 -9.66 -15.27
CA LYS A 333 10.43 -9.93 -16.14
C LYS A 333 11.31 -11.07 -15.63
N MET A 334 11.49 -11.14 -14.31
CA MET A 334 12.29 -12.18 -13.65
C MET A 334 11.49 -13.47 -13.46
N LEU A 335 10.23 -13.35 -13.05
CA LEU A 335 9.40 -14.51 -12.76
C LEU A 335 8.93 -15.20 -14.03
N PHE A 336 8.40 -14.45 -14.98
CA PHE A 336 7.74 -14.92 -16.19
C PHE A 336 8.37 -14.29 -17.46
N PRO A 337 9.65 -14.57 -17.76
CA PRO A 337 10.36 -13.97 -18.88
C PRO A 337 9.75 -14.33 -20.25
N PHE A 338 9.22 -15.53 -20.43
CA PHE A 338 8.52 -15.93 -21.66
C PHE A 338 7.18 -15.18 -21.79
N ILE A 339 6.37 -15.13 -20.72
CA ILE A 339 5.07 -14.45 -20.73
C ILE A 339 5.25 -12.95 -21.01
N SER A 340 6.21 -12.29 -20.37
CA SER A 340 6.49 -10.86 -20.58
C SER A 340 6.77 -10.52 -22.06
N LYS A 341 7.40 -11.43 -22.81
CA LYS A 341 7.65 -11.26 -24.25
C LYS A 341 6.48 -11.68 -25.13
N ASN A 342 5.69 -12.66 -24.69
CA ASN A 342 4.68 -13.35 -25.52
C ASN A 342 3.23 -13.12 -25.07
N LEU A 343 2.95 -12.13 -24.22
CA LEU A 343 1.61 -11.84 -23.70
C LEU A 343 0.56 -11.68 -24.81
N LYS A 344 0.92 -10.99 -25.91
CA LYS A 344 0.04 -10.81 -27.09
C LYS A 344 -0.42 -12.15 -27.66
N ASN A 345 0.48 -13.14 -27.76
CA ASN A 345 0.16 -14.46 -28.26
C ASN A 345 -0.80 -15.18 -27.32
N ILE A 346 -0.56 -15.10 -26.01
CA ILE A 346 -1.41 -15.75 -24.99
C ILE A 346 -2.83 -15.18 -25.03
N LEU A 347 -2.98 -13.85 -25.16
CA LEU A 347 -4.30 -13.22 -25.30
C LEU A 347 -4.97 -13.57 -26.61
N ALA A 348 -4.25 -13.65 -27.73
CA ALA A 348 -4.80 -14.11 -29.00
C ALA A 348 -5.39 -15.54 -28.90
N TYR A 349 -4.77 -16.41 -28.10
CA TYR A 349 -5.31 -17.76 -27.86
C TYR A 349 -6.53 -17.81 -26.93
N SER A 350 -6.89 -16.70 -26.25
CA SER A 350 -8.05 -16.65 -25.34
C SER A 350 -9.42 -16.85 -26.01
N GLU A 351 -9.45 -16.80 -27.35
CA GLU A 351 -10.60 -17.19 -28.17
C GLU A 351 -11.01 -18.65 -27.94
N SER A 352 -10.05 -19.53 -27.67
CA SER A 352 -10.29 -20.96 -27.53
C SER A 352 -9.51 -21.54 -26.36
N ILE A 353 -10.22 -22.03 -25.36
CA ILE A 353 -9.63 -22.72 -24.19
C ILE A 353 -8.76 -23.91 -24.63
N LYS A 354 -9.19 -24.65 -25.65
CA LYS A 354 -8.39 -25.75 -26.21
C LYS A 354 -7.04 -25.27 -26.72
N LYS A 355 -6.98 -24.09 -27.36
CA LYS A 355 -5.70 -23.49 -27.79
C LYS A 355 -4.84 -23.06 -26.58
N ILE A 356 -5.44 -22.48 -25.54
CA ILE A 356 -4.73 -22.16 -24.29
C ILE A 356 -4.11 -23.41 -23.67
N ILE A 357 -4.88 -24.50 -23.53
CA ILE A 357 -4.41 -25.76 -22.93
C ILE A 357 -3.26 -26.35 -23.75
N ASN A 358 -3.41 -26.41 -25.07
CA ASN A 358 -2.36 -26.91 -25.96
C ASN A 358 -1.06 -26.11 -25.87
N LEU A 359 -1.17 -24.79 -25.68
CA LEU A 359 0.00 -23.93 -25.47
C LEU A 359 0.62 -24.17 -24.09
N ALA A 360 -0.20 -24.28 -23.04
CA ALA A 360 0.24 -24.50 -21.67
C ALA A 360 0.98 -25.84 -21.50
N ASN A 361 0.50 -26.91 -22.16
CA ASN A 361 1.14 -28.23 -22.13
C ASN A 361 2.57 -28.23 -22.70
N LYS A 362 2.93 -27.24 -23.52
CA LYS A 362 4.27 -27.10 -24.10
C LYS A 362 5.20 -26.24 -23.24
N ASN A 363 4.69 -25.50 -22.26
CA ASN A 363 5.48 -24.57 -21.47
C ASN A 363 4.94 -24.40 -20.05
N PHE A 364 5.69 -24.91 -19.07
CA PHE A 364 5.34 -24.83 -17.65
C PHE A 364 5.20 -23.39 -17.12
N GLU A 365 5.92 -22.42 -17.69
CA GLU A 365 5.78 -21.01 -17.30
C GLU A 365 4.36 -20.50 -17.56
N ILE A 366 3.70 -20.99 -18.62
CA ILE A 366 2.32 -20.66 -18.97
C ILE A 366 1.35 -21.30 -17.98
N ILE A 367 1.55 -22.57 -17.63
CA ILE A 367 0.76 -23.26 -16.58
C ILE A 367 0.85 -22.46 -15.28
N ARG A 368 2.07 -22.10 -14.86
CA ARG A 368 2.31 -21.33 -13.63
C ARG A 368 1.72 -19.91 -13.70
N PHE A 369 1.77 -19.25 -14.84
CA PHE A 369 1.15 -17.93 -14.98
C PHE A 369 -0.37 -18.03 -14.89
N LEU A 370 -0.97 -18.98 -15.61
CA LEU A 370 -2.42 -19.15 -15.63
C LEU A 370 -2.96 -19.64 -14.27
N SER A 371 -2.17 -20.34 -13.45
CA SER A 371 -2.56 -20.70 -12.09
C SER A 371 -2.80 -19.48 -11.19
N TYR A 372 -2.26 -18.30 -11.53
CA TYR A 372 -2.50 -17.06 -10.79
C TYR A 372 -3.90 -16.46 -11.04
N ILE A 373 -4.65 -16.98 -12.02
CA ILE A 373 -6.04 -16.57 -12.24
C ILE A 373 -6.92 -17.01 -11.05
N SER A 374 -6.76 -18.25 -10.60
CA SER A 374 -7.50 -18.83 -9.46
C SER A 374 -6.80 -18.63 -8.12
N THR A 375 -5.56 -18.11 -8.09
CA THR A 375 -4.87 -17.88 -6.81
C THR A 375 -5.65 -16.93 -5.91
N ASP A 376 -5.81 -17.33 -4.66
CA ASP A 376 -6.44 -16.53 -3.61
C ASP A 376 -5.44 -15.69 -2.81
N HIS A 377 -4.20 -15.56 -3.29
CA HIS A 377 -3.21 -14.74 -2.60
C HIS A 377 -3.68 -13.27 -2.55
N PRO A 378 -3.85 -12.68 -1.34
CA PRO A 378 -4.60 -11.43 -1.15
C PRO A 378 -4.00 -10.22 -1.86
N PHE A 379 -2.66 -10.15 -1.95
CA PHE A 379 -1.97 -9.07 -2.67
C PHE A 379 -2.27 -9.08 -4.17
N LEU A 380 -2.18 -10.26 -4.79
CA LEU A 380 -2.40 -10.44 -6.22
C LEU A 380 -3.86 -10.18 -6.55
N LYS A 381 -4.78 -10.69 -5.71
CA LYS A 381 -6.21 -10.44 -5.82
C LYS A 381 -6.54 -8.95 -5.82
N ALA A 382 -6.08 -8.19 -4.82
CA ALA A 382 -6.36 -6.75 -4.77
C ALA A 382 -5.83 -5.98 -5.99
N ARG A 383 -4.62 -6.30 -6.48
CA ARG A 383 -4.06 -5.66 -7.67
C ARG A 383 -4.79 -6.05 -8.94
N LYS A 384 -5.22 -7.31 -9.05
CA LYS A 384 -6.06 -7.82 -10.14
C LYS A 384 -7.40 -7.10 -10.15
N ASP A 385 -8.09 -7.01 -9.01
CA ASP A 385 -9.37 -6.31 -8.88
C ASP A 385 -9.27 -4.84 -9.31
N LEU A 386 -8.19 -4.14 -8.93
CA LEU A 386 -7.94 -2.76 -9.39
C LEU A 386 -7.73 -2.69 -10.91
N ALA A 387 -6.97 -3.60 -11.50
CA ALA A 387 -6.73 -3.64 -12.95
C ALA A 387 -8.01 -4.00 -13.73
N THR A 388 -8.76 -5.00 -13.26
CA THR A 388 -10.07 -5.39 -13.81
C THR A 388 -11.03 -4.21 -13.80
N LYS A 389 -11.17 -3.54 -12.65
CA LYS A 389 -12.05 -2.37 -12.51
C LYS A 389 -11.65 -1.23 -13.46
N PHE A 390 -10.35 -1.00 -13.69
CA PHE A 390 -9.90 -0.01 -14.66
C PHE A 390 -10.37 -0.38 -16.07
N LEU A 391 -10.07 -1.61 -16.51
CA LEU A 391 -10.45 -2.08 -17.84
C LEU A 391 -11.96 -2.00 -18.04
N GLU A 392 -12.75 -2.41 -17.05
CA GLU A 392 -14.21 -2.36 -17.10
C GLU A 392 -14.79 -0.95 -17.15
N THR A 393 -14.06 0.06 -16.65
CA THR A 393 -14.49 1.47 -16.71
C THR A 393 -14.36 2.07 -18.12
N LEU A 394 -13.50 1.51 -18.98
CA LEU A 394 -13.30 2.00 -20.34
C LEU A 394 -14.48 1.64 -21.25
N HIS A 395 -14.89 2.61 -22.08
CA HIS A 395 -15.81 2.34 -23.20
C HIS A 395 -15.25 1.22 -24.10
N PRO A 396 -16.09 0.35 -24.71
CA PRO A 396 -15.63 -0.82 -25.47
C PRO A 396 -14.53 -0.52 -26.50
N ASN A 397 -14.73 0.46 -27.37
CA ASN A 397 -13.74 0.82 -28.40
C ASN A 397 -12.44 1.37 -27.78
N LYS A 398 -12.54 2.07 -26.64
CA LYS A 398 -11.37 2.59 -25.90
C LYS A 398 -10.63 1.49 -25.17
N LYS A 399 -11.34 0.45 -24.71
CA LYS A 399 -10.75 -0.74 -24.09
C LYS A 399 -9.93 -1.53 -25.10
N GLU A 400 -10.49 -1.82 -26.28
CA GLU A 400 -9.76 -2.52 -27.35
C GLU A 400 -8.51 -1.74 -27.77
N PHE A 401 -8.64 -0.43 -27.92
CA PHE A 401 -7.51 0.46 -28.18
C PHE A 401 -6.48 0.42 -27.04
N PHE A 402 -6.91 0.47 -25.77
CA PHE A 402 -6.03 0.38 -24.61
C PHE A 402 -5.28 -0.95 -24.52
N ILE A 403 -5.95 -2.07 -24.80
CA ILE A 403 -5.32 -3.40 -24.81
C ILE A 403 -4.26 -3.46 -25.91
N SER A 404 -4.59 -3.02 -27.11
CA SER A 404 -3.66 -2.97 -28.24
C SER A 404 -2.43 -2.11 -27.92
N PHE A 405 -2.68 -0.94 -27.34
CA PHE A 405 -1.67 -0.04 -26.80
C PHE A 405 -0.78 -0.73 -25.75
N TYR A 406 -1.36 -1.34 -24.73
CA TYR A 406 -0.61 -2.01 -23.67
C TYR A 406 0.28 -3.15 -24.20
N LEU A 407 -0.21 -3.88 -25.21
CA LEU A 407 0.53 -4.98 -25.81
C LEU A 407 1.71 -4.52 -26.68
N SER A 408 1.68 -3.30 -27.24
CA SER A 408 2.81 -2.75 -28.00
C SER A 408 3.96 -2.28 -27.11
N LEU A 409 3.71 -2.11 -25.80
CA LEU A 409 4.71 -1.64 -24.85
C LEU A 409 5.76 -2.69 -24.50
N LYS A 410 6.97 -2.21 -24.19
CA LYS A 410 8.02 -2.99 -23.53
C LYS A 410 7.65 -3.22 -22.06
N GLU A 411 8.24 -4.23 -21.44
CA GLU A 411 7.90 -4.61 -20.05
C GLU A 411 8.06 -3.45 -19.05
N LYS A 412 9.13 -2.64 -19.15
CA LYS A 412 9.34 -1.48 -18.27
C LYS A 412 8.23 -0.44 -18.42
N GLU A 413 7.74 -0.23 -19.63
CA GLU A 413 6.66 0.72 -19.94
C GLU A 413 5.31 0.19 -19.43
N ARG A 414 5.08 -1.14 -19.52
CA ARG A 414 3.90 -1.78 -18.93
C ARG A 414 3.86 -1.61 -17.41
N GLU A 415 4.99 -1.72 -16.71
CA GLU A 415 5.05 -1.49 -15.26
C GLU A 415 4.61 -0.07 -14.85
N PHE A 416 4.91 0.93 -15.67
CA PHE A 416 4.39 2.29 -15.50
C PHE A 416 2.88 2.36 -15.71
N ILE A 417 2.36 1.80 -16.80
CA ILE A 417 0.91 1.79 -17.06
C ILE A 417 0.16 1.03 -15.95
N ASP A 418 0.65 -0.13 -15.55
CA ASP A 418 0.11 -0.93 -14.45
C ASP A 418 -0.05 -0.12 -13.16
N THR A 419 1.00 0.63 -12.81
CA THR A 419 1.01 1.50 -11.64
C THR A 419 0.01 2.64 -11.80
N PHE A 420 -0.03 3.27 -12.97
CA PHE A 420 -0.97 4.34 -13.28
C PHE A 420 -2.42 3.86 -13.15
N ILE A 421 -2.80 2.76 -13.80
CA ILE A 421 -4.21 2.29 -13.84
C ILE A 421 -4.71 1.87 -12.46
N ARG A 422 -3.86 1.21 -11.65
CA ARG A 422 -4.24 0.82 -10.29
C ARG A 422 -4.43 2.05 -9.43
N ASN A 423 -3.54 3.05 -9.55
CA ASN A 423 -3.70 4.31 -8.82
C ASN A 423 -4.90 5.11 -9.32
N TYR A 424 -5.21 5.12 -10.62
CA TYR A 424 -6.42 5.73 -11.15
C TYR A 424 -7.66 5.21 -10.43
N VAL A 425 -7.81 3.89 -10.35
CA VAL A 425 -8.95 3.26 -9.66
C VAL A 425 -8.94 3.54 -8.15
N ARG A 426 -7.77 3.53 -7.51
CA ARG A 426 -7.64 3.87 -6.09
C ARG A 426 -8.17 5.27 -5.79
N TYR A 427 -7.80 6.24 -6.63
CA TYR A 427 -8.11 7.65 -6.40
C TYR A 427 -9.43 8.10 -7.04
N ASP A 428 -10.14 7.24 -7.78
CA ASP A 428 -11.48 7.51 -8.33
C ASP A 428 -12.55 7.50 -7.25
N ARG A 429 -12.60 8.60 -6.50
CA ARG A 429 -13.59 8.92 -5.48
C ARG A 429 -13.68 10.43 -5.31
N ASP A 430 -14.73 10.90 -4.64
CA ASP A 430 -14.85 12.31 -4.32
C ASP A 430 -13.90 12.69 -3.17
N TRP A 431 -12.99 13.62 -3.46
CA TRP A 431 -12.01 14.14 -2.52
C TRP A 431 -12.33 15.55 -2.03
N ASN A 432 -13.40 16.17 -2.53
CA ASN A 432 -13.76 17.57 -2.22
C ASN A 432 -12.56 18.52 -2.39
N ILE A 433 -11.76 18.30 -3.43
CA ILE A 433 -10.63 19.14 -3.81
C ILE A 433 -10.46 19.12 -5.33
N LYS A 434 -10.11 20.27 -5.90
CA LYS A 434 -9.69 20.39 -7.29
C LYS A 434 -8.18 20.47 -7.36
N ILE A 435 -7.59 19.59 -8.14
CA ILE A 435 -6.17 19.56 -8.48
C ILE A 435 -6.07 19.89 -9.97
N HIS A 436 -5.11 20.74 -10.34
CA HIS A 436 -4.85 21.04 -11.74
C HIS A 436 -4.30 19.81 -12.44
N THR A 437 -4.87 19.48 -13.61
CA THR A 437 -4.45 18.39 -14.46
C THR A 437 -3.14 18.78 -15.16
N PRO A 438 -2.03 18.03 -14.96
CA PRO A 438 -0.77 18.29 -15.64
C PRO A 438 -0.93 18.23 -17.16
N GLU A 439 -0.33 19.17 -17.87
CA GLU A 439 -0.48 19.32 -19.32
C GLU A 439 0.00 18.06 -20.07
N GLU A 440 1.03 17.40 -19.54
CA GLU A 440 1.66 16.20 -20.09
C GLU A 440 0.66 15.03 -20.24
N ILE A 441 -0.32 14.92 -19.32
CA ILE A 441 -1.28 13.81 -19.32
C ILE A 441 -2.64 14.17 -19.92
N ILE A 442 -2.92 15.45 -20.19
CA ILE A 442 -4.20 15.89 -20.77
C ILE A 442 -4.52 15.11 -22.05
N PRO A 443 -3.58 14.96 -22.99
CA PRO A 443 -3.86 14.20 -24.19
C PRO A 443 -4.28 12.77 -23.81
N PHE A 444 -3.47 12.06 -23.01
CA PHE A 444 -3.71 10.66 -22.63
C PHE A 444 -5.10 10.47 -22.01
N ILE A 445 -5.49 11.38 -21.12
CA ILE A 445 -6.83 11.44 -20.52
C ILE A 445 -7.92 11.54 -21.59
N LYS A 446 -7.78 12.44 -22.56
CA LYS A 446 -8.76 12.62 -23.65
C LYS A 446 -8.85 11.39 -24.54
N LYS A 447 -7.72 10.77 -24.91
CA LYS A 447 -7.69 9.59 -25.81
C LYS A 447 -8.48 8.42 -25.23
N PHE A 448 -8.29 8.14 -23.94
CA PHE A 448 -8.94 7.05 -23.21
C PHE A 448 -10.23 7.46 -22.48
N GLN A 449 -10.65 8.72 -22.58
CA GLN A 449 -11.85 9.27 -21.92
C GLN A 449 -11.84 9.06 -20.39
N LEU A 450 -10.68 9.29 -19.78
CA LEU A 450 -10.49 9.14 -18.34
C LEU A 450 -11.00 10.38 -17.59
N LYS A 451 -11.34 10.21 -16.31
CA LYS A 451 -11.65 11.35 -15.43
C LYS A 451 -10.35 12.10 -15.06
N GLU A 452 -10.41 13.43 -15.03
CA GLU A 452 -9.24 14.28 -14.80
C GLU A 452 -8.62 14.12 -13.39
N LEU A 453 -9.44 14.19 -12.33
CA LEU A 453 -8.95 14.13 -10.95
C LEU A 453 -8.22 12.81 -10.62
N PRO A 454 -8.81 11.61 -10.82
CA PRO A 454 -8.10 10.36 -10.55
C PRO A 454 -6.88 10.17 -11.46
N SER A 455 -6.90 10.65 -12.71
CA SER A 455 -5.74 10.62 -13.60
C SER A 455 -4.60 11.48 -13.06
N SER A 456 -4.92 12.69 -12.58
CA SER A 456 -3.95 13.60 -11.98
C SER A 456 -3.34 13.00 -10.70
N LEU A 457 -4.17 12.42 -9.84
CA LEU A 457 -3.71 11.75 -8.62
C LEU A 457 -2.89 10.48 -8.92
N ALA A 458 -3.25 9.73 -9.96
CA ALA A 458 -2.44 8.60 -10.44
C ALA A 458 -1.08 9.07 -10.95
N TYR A 459 -1.02 10.16 -11.70
CA TYR A 459 0.22 10.78 -12.14
C TYR A 459 1.09 11.23 -10.96
N PHE A 460 0.54 11.98 -10.00
CA PHE A 460 1.28 12.43 -8.82
C PHE A 460 1.64 11.30 -7.84
N SER A 461 1.16 10.08 -8.03
CA SER A 461 1.61 8.92 -7.26
C SER A 461 3.07 8.53 -7.55
N PHE A 462 3.54 8.83 -8.76
CA PHE A 462 4.94 8.71 -9.16
C PHE A 462 5.80 9.80 -8.53
N GLU A 463 7.07 9.49 -8.29
CA GLU A 463 8.11 10.45 -7.95
C GLU A 463 8.46 11.34 -9.15
N LYS A 464 9.05 12.51 -8.90
CA LYS A 464 9.35 13.49 -9.95
C LYS A 464 10.17 12.92 -11.12
N ARG A 465 11.13 12.03 -10.83
CA ARG A 465 11.93 11.36 -11.88
C ARG A 465 11.11 10.35 -12.67
N GLU A 466 10.31 9.53 -11.98
CA GLU A 466 9.42 8.54 -12.58
C GLU A 466 8.41 9.19 -13.52
N ARG A 467 7.92 10.39 -13.19
CA ARG A 467 7.00 11.13 -14.05
C ARG A 467 7.63 11.55 -15.37
N ARG A 468 8.89 11.97 -15.39
CA ARG A 468 9.59 12.27 -16.65
C ARG A 468 9.69 11.04 -17.57
N GLU A 469 9.89 9.86 -16.99
CA GLU A 469 9.89 8.60 -17.74
C GLU A 469 8.48 8.27 -18.25
N PHE A 470 7.46 8.50 -17.44
CA PHE A 470 6.06 8.37 -17.83
C PHE A 470 5.65 9.35 -18.94
N ASP A 471 6.09 10.60 -18.86
CA ASP A 471 5.85 11.66 -19.86
C ASP A 471 6.45 11.26 -21.21
N SER A 472 7.69 10.77 -21.21
CA SER A 472 8.34 10.26 -22.42
C SER A 472 7.58 9.08 -23.04
N LEU A 473 7.03 8.19 -22.21
CA LEU A 473 6.22 7.07 -22.65
C LEU A 473 4.95 7.57 -23.34
N ILE A 474 4.13 8.38 -22.65
CA ILE A 474 2.86 8.88 -23.18
C ILE A 474 3.04 9.76 -24.42
N ASN A 475 4.11 10.57 -24.50
CA ASN A 475 4.38 11.40 -25.67
C ASN A 475 4.80 10.58 -26.90
N HIS A 476 5.59 9.50 -26.73
CA HIS A 476 5.92 8.59 -27.83
C HIS A 476 4.66 7.93 -28.42
N ILE A 477 3.67 7.66 -27.58
CA ILE A 477 2.38 7.11 -27.99
C ILE A 477 1.56 8.15 -28.76
N TYR A 478 1.60 9.43 -28.36
CA TYR A 478 0.98 10.50 -29.14
C TYR A 478 1.48 10.52 -30.58
N SER A 479 2.79 10.37 -30.79
CA SER A 479 3.35 10.36 -32.15
C SER A 479 2.99 9.13 -32.99
N LEU A 480 2.58 8.01 -32.39
CA LEU A 480 2.30 6.76 -33.10
C LEU A 480 0.83 6.58 -33.51
N PHE A 481 -0.08 7.40 -32.99
CA PHE A 481 -1.54 7.20 -33.13
C PHE A 481 -2.32 8.49 -33.45
N ILE A 482 -1.62 9.50 -34.01
CA ILE A 482 -2.20 10.71 -34.61
C ILE A 482 -2.46 10.52 -36.12
N ASP A 483 -1.90 9.49 -36.76
CA ASP A 483 -2.26 9.10 -38.14
C ASP A 483 -3.50 8.21 -38.19
#